data_AF-A0A8T5XMR6-F1
#
_entry.id   AF-A0A8T5XMR6-F1
#
_cell.length_a   1.000
_cell.length_b   1.000
_cell.length_c   1.000
_cell.angle_alpha   90.00
_cell.angle_beta   90.00
_cell.angle_gamma   90.00
#
_symmetry.space_group_name_H-M   'P 1'
#
loop_
_entity.id
_entity.type
_entity.pdbx_description
1 polymer ?
#
loop_
_entity_poly.entity_id
_entity_poly.type
_entity_poly.pdbx_seq_one_letter_code
_entity_poly.pdbx_strand_id
1 'polypeptide(L)'
;MTNFIIWFCMLMVVIIISTFVHELGHGISCYLSGIRVSTGFDKVGDLGKKPSNLEFRKEYDNSAKMAWDLGVPITLLIAMIFSNLLRVGLSAQAVIIVGAVGYTNSLMRLIPCGNALWGLIKRGRLNFEDEIGLGQTWEEKYGIKVLRYIPLTISIIVSLYTLDITLDLLNQKANWLFDEGWTFTAITVFAFLLGMKICEWLDEKFRIDWGR
;
A
#
# COMPACT_ATOMS: atom_id res chain seq x y z
N MET A 1 12.11 -8.55 24.37
CA MET A 1 11.89 -7.08 24.23
C MET A 1 12.78 -6.42 23.16
N THR A 2 14.11 -6.51 23.21
CA THR A 2 15.01 -5.85 22.22
C THR A 2 14.72 -6.24 20.77
N ASN A 3 14.45 -7.52 20.50
CA ASN A 3 14.21 -7.99 19.13
C ASN A 3 12.86 -7.49 18.57
N PHE A 4 11.85 -7.32 19.43
CA PHE A 4 10.56 -6.76 19.07
C PHE A 4 10.63 -5.25 18.77
N ILE A 5 11.52 -4.52 19.45
CA ILE A 5 11.82 -3.12 19.13
C ILE A 5 12.45 -3.03 17.74
N ILE A 6 13.35 -3.95 17.38
CA ILE A 6 13.93 -4.01 16.03
C ILE A 6 12.82 -4.23 15.00
N TRP A 7 11.92 -5.19 15.22
CA TRP A 7 10.78 -5.44 14.33
C TRP A 7 9.91 -4.19 14.17
N PHE A 8 9.52 -3.56 15.28
CA PHE A 8 8.74 -2.33 15.28
C PHE A 8 9.41 -1.22 14.46
N CYS A 9 10.68 -0.92 14.74
CA CYS A 9 11.43 0.11 14.02
C CYS A 9 11.54 -0.21 12.52
N MET A 10 11.75 -1.48 12.17
CA MET A 10 11.81 -1.89 10.76
C MET A 10 10.46 -1.74 10.07
N LEU A 11 9.36 -2.14 10.70
CA LEU A 11 8.01 -1.89 10.18
C LEU A 11 7.77 -0.41 9.96
N MET A 12 8.09 0.45 10.92
CA MET A 12 7.90 1.90 10.80
C MET A 12 8.63 2.48 9.58
N VAL A 13 9.91 2.13 9.39
CA VAL A 13 10.69 2.57 8.24
C VAL A 13 10.08 2.07 6.93
N VAL A 14 9.71 0.78 6.88
CA VAL A 14 9.15 0.17 5.68
C VAL A 14 7.77 0.75 5.31
N ILE A 15 6.89 0.98 6.29
CA ILE A 15 5.56 1.58 6.07
C ILE A 15 5.73 2.95 5.43
N ILE A 16 6.58 3.81 5.99
CA ILE A 16 6.78 5.17 5.47
C ILE A 16 7.33 5.13 4.04
N ILE A 17 8.37 4.32 3.80
CA ILE A 17 8.99 4.22 2.47
C ILE A 17 8.03 3.59 1.46
N SER A 18 7.32 2.53 1.84
CA SER A 18 6.44 1.81 0.92
C SER A 18 5.19 2.62 0.57
N THR A 19 4.66 3.40 1.52
CA THR A 19 3.55 4.34 1.23
C THR A 19 4.02 5.45 0.32
N PHE A 20 5.19 6.02 0.57
CA PHE A 20 5.78 7.01 -0.34
C PHE A 20 5.99 6.44 -1.74
N VAL A 21 6.56 5.23 -1.87
CA VAL A 21 6.77 4.57 -3.17
C VAL A 21 5.46 4.28 -3.89
N HIS A 22 4.40 3.91 -3.16
CA HIS A 22 3.05 3.76 -3.70
C HIS A 22 2.54 5.08 -4.32
N GLU A 23 2.62 6.16 -3.57
CA GLU A 23 2.21 7.51 -4.02
C GLU A 23 3.12 8.06 -5.14
N LEU A 24 4.39 7.67 -5.20
CA LEU A 24 5.25 7.94 -6.35
C LEU A 24 4.73 7.22 -7.60
N GLY A 25 4.25 5.98 -7.47
CA GLY A 25 3.62 5.24 -8.56
C GLY A 25 2.42 5.99 -9.15
N HIS A 26 1.56 6.54 -8.29
CA HIS A 26 0.46 7.42 -8.68
C HIS A 26 0.98 8.63 -9.48
N GLY A 27 1.98 9.32 -8.95
CA GLY A 27 2.57 10.51 -9.58
C GLY A 27 3.18 10.24 -10.95
N ILE A 28 3.93 9.14 -11.08
CA ILE A 28 4.51 8.68 -12.37
C ILE A 28 3.39 8.39 -13.37
N SER A 29 2.33 7.71 -12.96
CA SER A 29 1.21 7.36 -13.84
C SER A 29 0.47 8.59 -14.34
N CYS A 30 0.25 9.56 -13.45
CA CYS A 30 -0.34 10.85 -13.79
C CYS A 30 0.55 11.61 -14.79
N TYR A 31 1.84 11.70 -14.51
CA TYR A 31 2.81 12.37 -15.37
C TYR A 31 2.84 11.76 -16.78
N LEU A 32 2.89 10.43 -16.89
CA LEU A 32 2.85 9.72 -18.17
C LEU A 32 1.51 9.91 -18.91
N SER A 33 0.43 10.14 -18.18
CA SER A 33 -0.90 10.42 -18.73
C SER A 33 -1.12 11.91 -19.03
N GLY A 34 -0.12 12.78 -18.78
CA GLY A 34 -0.24 14.23 -18.95
C GLY A 34 -1.13 14.92 -17.91
N ILE A 35 -1.47 14.23 -16.83
CA ILE A 35 -2.30 14.75 -15.74
C ILE A 35 -1.39 15.38 -14.68
N ARG A 36 -1.71 16.62 -14.31
CA ARG A 36 -0.93 17.39 -13.34
C ARG A 36 -1.39 17.09 -11.92
N VAL A 37 -0.49 16.59 -11.09
CA VAL A 37 -0.82 16.18 -9.70
C VAL A 37 0.33 16.47 -8.73
N SER A 38 -0.01 16.53 -7.45
CA SER A 38 0.94 16.56 -6.34
C SER A 38 0.80 15.28 -5.52
N THR A 39 1.87 14.52 -5.33
CA THR A 39 1.87 13.31 -4.47
C THR A 39 2.77 13.48 -3.26
N GLY A 40 2.57 12.67 -2.23
CA GLY A 40 3.36 12.73 -1.00
C GLY A 40 3.48 11.37 -0.34
N PHE A 41 3.06 11.27 0.92
CA PHE A 41 3.18 10.08 1.76
C PHE A 41 1.84 9.39 2.04
N ASP A 42 0.70 9.97 1.64
CA ASP A 42 -0.62 9.39 1.91
C ASP A 42 -1.65 9.71 0.83
N LYS A 43 -1.56 10.87 0.16
CA LYS A 43 -2.59 11.31 -0.78
C LYS A 43 -2.01 11.83 -2.08
N VAL A 44 -2.81 11.75 -3.14
CA VAL A 44 -2.66 12.48 -4.41
C VAL A 44 -3.59 13.70 -4.40
N GLY A 45 -3.17 14.85 -4.93
CA GLY A 45 -4.03 16.02 -5.11
C GLY A 45 -3.51 17.01 -6.16
N ASP A 46 -3.97 18.25 -6.10
CA ASP A 46 -3.64 19.31 -7.05
C ASP A 46 -2.25 19.91 -6.75
N LEU A 47 -1.60 20.46 -7.79
CA LEU A 47 -0.27 21.08 -7.69
C LEU A 47 -0.21 22.20 -6.65
N GLY A 48 0.89 22.23 -5.88
CA GLY A 48 1.16 23.28 -4.89
C GLY A 48 0.17 23.34 -3.72
N LYS A 49 -0.79 22.42 -3.63
CA LYS A 49 -1.76 22.34 -2.53
C LYS A 49 -1.37 21.26 -1.53
N LYS A 50 -1.73 21.49 -0.27
CA LYS A 50 -1.55 20.53 0.83
C LYS A 50 -2.88 19.85 1.15
N PRO A 51 -2.88 18.65 1.77
CA PRO A 51 -4.12 17.94 2.11
C PRO A 51 -5.06 18.72 3.03
N SER A 52 -4.50 19.57 3.89
CA SER A 52 -5.24 20.49 4.74
C SER A 52 -6.02 21.58 3.98
N ASN A 53 -5.74 21.83 2.69
CA ASN A 53 -6.51 22.75 1.87
C ASN A 53 -7.85 22.14 1.45
N LEU A 54 -8.95 22.86 1.65
CA LEU A 54 -10.31 22.42 1.26
C LEU A 54 -10.45 22.10 -0.23
N GLU A 55 -9.61 22.71 -1.07
CA GLU A 55 -9.60 22.54 -2.52
C GLU A 55 -8.51 21.58 -3.00
N PHE A 56 -7.95 20.74 -2.12
CA PHE A 56 -6.79 19.92 -2.41
C PHE A 56 -6.98 18.96 -3.61
N ARG A 57 -8.19 18.50 -3.90
CA ARG A 57 -8.46 17.55 -5.00
C ARG A 57 -9.45 18.06 -6.06
N LYS A 58 -9.78 19.35 -6.05
CA LYS A 58 -10.86 19.86 -6.91
C LYS A 58 -10.58 19.64 -8.40
N GLU A 59 -9.33 19.77 -8.84
CA GLU A 59 -8.98 19.60 -10.25
C GLU A 59 -8.65 18.13 -10.57
N TYR A 60 -7.96 17.46 -9.66
CA TYR A 60 -7.63 16.04 -9.76
C TYR A 60 -8.88 15.16 -9.90
N ASP A 61 -9.88 15.31 -9.03
CA ASP A 61 -11.09 14.47 -9.07
C ASP A 61 -11.89 14.64 -10.37
N ASN A 62 -11.78 15.81 -11.02
CA ASN A 62 -12.43 16.09 -12.30
C ASN A 62 -11.65 15.57 -13.52
N SER A 63 -10.35 15.29 -13.37
CA SER A 63 -9.44 14.93 -14.46
C SER A 63 -8.92 13.49 -14.39
N ALA A 64 -9.00 12.85 -13.22
CA ALA A 64 -8.43 11.52 -12.96
C ALA A 64 -9.31 10.40 -13.53
N LYS A 65 -9.22 10.17 -14.84
CA LYS A 65 -9.61 8.91 -15.48
C LYS A 65 -8.38 8.26 -16.11
N MET A 66 -7.61 7.57 -15.28
CA MET A 66 -6.40 6.88 -15.73
C MET A 66 -6.67 5.41 -15.95
N ALA A 67 -6.44 4.94 -17.19
CA ALA A 67 -6.55 3.53 -17.52
C ALA A 67 -5.45 2.67 -16.87
N TRP A 68 -4.37 3.32 -16.41
CA TRP A 68 -3.21 2.70 -15.79
C TRP A 68 -2.76 3.51 -14.58
N ASP A 69 -2.63 2.82 -13.45
CA ASP A 69 -2.15 3.35 -12.19
C ASP A 69 -1.07 2.39 -11.67
N LEU A 70 0.14 2.91 -11.47
CA LEU A 70 1.33 2.17 -11.03
C LEU A 70 1.47 2.07 -9.51
N GLY A 71 0.69 2.81 -8.72
CA GLY A 71 0.77 2.72 -7.25
C GLY A 71 0.53 1.28 -6.78
N VAL A 72 -0.62 0.72 -7.17
CA VAL A 72 -1.01 -0.67 -6.82
C VAL A 72 -0.03 -1.71 -7.39
N PRO A 73 0.30 -1.73 -8.70
CA PRO A 73 1.25 -2.69 -9.25
C PRO A 73 2.64 -2.67 -8.60
N ILE A 74 3.17 -1.49 -8.25
CA ILE A 74 4.51 -1.39 -7.64
C ILE A 74 4.53 -2.04 -6.26
N THR A 75 3.54 -1.75 -5.41
CA THR A 75 3.48 -2.34 -4.07
C THR A 75 3.24 -3.85 -4.10
N LEU A 76 2.41 -4.34 -5.03
CA LEU A 76 2.25 -5.78 -5.26
C LEU A 76 3.54 -6.43 -5.75
N LEU A 77 4.28 -5.79 -6.66
CA LEU A 77 5.57 -6.29 -7.15
C LEU A 77 6.60 -6.37 -6.03
N ILE A 78 6.69 -5.33 -5.18
CA ILE A 78 7.57 -5.32 -4.01
C ILE A 78 7.18 -6.46 -3.05
N ALA A 79 5.89 -6.64 -2.76
CA ALA A 79 5.41 -7.75 -1.93
C ALA A 79 5.86 -9.10 -2.50
N MET A 80 5.67 -9.33 -3.80
CA MET A 80 6.07 -10.58 -4.47
C MET A 80 7.58 -10.81 -4.42
N ILE A 81 8.39 -9.82 -4.78
CA ILE A 81 9.85 -9.94 -4.84
C ILE A 81 10.40 -10.27 -3.45
N PHE A 82 10.01 -9.50 -2.43
CA PHE A 82 10.59 -9.66 -1.09
C PHE A 82 10.08 -10.91 -0.38
N SER A 83 8.82 -11.30 -0.58
CA SER A 83 8.30 -12.57 -0.05
C SER A 83 9.03 -13.78 -0.65
N ASN A 84 9.36 -13.75 -1.95
CA ASN A 84 10.14 -14.81 -2.59
C ASN A 84 11.62 -14.76 -2.22
N LEU A 85 12.19 -13.57 -2.00
CA LEU A 85 13.57 -13.41 -1.55
C LEU A 85 13.80 -14.07 -0.19
N LEU A 86 12.79 -14.13 0.69
CA LEU A 86 12.88 -14.89 1.95
C LEU A 86 13.18 -16.38 1.75
N ARG A 87 12.98 -16.96 0.56
CA ARG A 87 13.27 -18.39 0.30
C ARG A 87 14.76 -18.68 0.25
N VAL A 88 15.60 -17.69 -0.08
CA VAL A 88 17.06 -17.91 -0.20
C VAL A 88 17.77 -17.90 1.16
N GLY A 89 19.04 -18.33 1.18
CA GLY A 89 19.88 -18.28 2.37
C GLY A 89 20.29 -16.84 2.72
N LEU A 90 19.50 -16.17 3.56
CA LEU A 90 19.75 -14.81 4.03
C LEU A 90 20.37 -14.81 5.44
N SER A 91 21.13 -13.76 5.76
CA SER A 91 21.57 -13.51 7.14
C SER A 91 20.38 -13.15 8.03
N ALA A 92 20.53 -13.32 9.35
CA ALA A 92 19.46 -13.02 10.31
C ALA A 92 18.92 -11.58 10.18
N GLN A 93 19.80 -10.59 9.98
CA GLN A 93 19.41 -9.20 9.79
C GLN A 93 18.64 -9.00 8.48
N ALA A 94 19.10 -9.63 7.40
CA ALA A 94 18.45 -9.54 6.09
C ALA A 94 17.06 -10.19 6.11
N VAL A 95 16.86 -11.29 6.85
CA VAL A 95 15.53 -11.92 7.04
C VAL A 95 14.54 -10.91 7.62
N ILE A 96 14.94 -10.13 8.62
CA ILE A 96 14.05 -9.14 9.25
C ILE A 96 13.68 -8.02 8.29
N ILE A 97 14.67 -7.47 7.57
CA ILE A 97 14.43 -6.39 6.60
C ILE A 97 13.52 -6.89 5.47
N VAL A 98 13.89 -8.01 4.86
CA VAL A 98 13.18 -8.56 3.70
C VAL A 98 11.76 -8.98 4.09
N GLY A 99 11.61 -9.61 5.26
CA GLY A 99 10.31 -10.00 5.78
C GLY A 99 9.43 -8.82 6.15
N ALA A 100 9.99 -7.76 6.75
CA ALA A 100 9.23 -6.53 7.02
C ALA A 100 8.71 -5.90 5.72
N VAL A 101 9.51 -5.87 4.64
CA VAL A 101 9.12 -5.34 3.32
C VAL A 101 8.01 -6.18 2.70
N GLY A 102 8.17 -7.51 2.61
CA GLY A 102 7.16 -8.41 2.06
C GLY A 102 5.86 -8.38 2.84
N TYR A 103 5.96 -8.39 4.16
CA TYR A 103 4.81 -8.36 5.08
C TYR A 103 4.03 -7.05 4.97
N THR A 104 4.72 -5.92 5.07
CA THR A 104 4.10 -4.59 5.05
C THR A 104 3.39 -4.33 3.73
N ASN A 105 4.04 -4.60 2.59
CA ASN A 105 3.43 -4.35 1.28
C ASN A 105 2.22 -5.27 1.03
N SER A 106 2.23 -6.49 1.57
CA SER A 106 1.06 -7.38 1.53
C SER A 106 -0.11 -6.79 2.36
N LEU A 107 0.16 -6.34 3.58
CA LEU A 107 -0.88 -5.74 4.44
C LEU A 107 -1.42 -4.42 3.90
N MET A 108 -0.53 -3.56 3.38
CA MET A 108 -0.89 -2.26 2.83
C MET A 108 -1.90 -2.37 1.68
N ARG A 109 -1.99 -3.52 1.01
CA ARG A 109 -3.01 -3.80 -0.01
C ARG A 109 -4.21 -4.53 0.57
N LEU A 110 -3.99 -5.54 1.42
CA LEU A 110 -5.09 -6.31 2.02
C LEU A 110 -6.02 -5.47 2.89
N ILE A 111 -5.48 -4.52 3.66
CA ILE A 111 -6.30 -3.71 4.57
C ILE A 111 -7.28 -2.82 3.78
N PRO A 112 -6.86 -1.99 2.81
CA PRO A 112 -7.78 -1.24 1.94
C PRO A 112 -8.75 -2.15 1.17
N CYS A 113 -8.26 -3.22 0.54
CA CYS A 113 -9.11 -4.16 -0.21
C CYS A 113 -10.17 -4.81 0.69
N GLY A 114 -9.78 -5.22 1.90
CA GLY A 114 -10.68 -5.76 2.91
C GLY A 114 -11.72 -4.74 3.37
N ASN A 115 -11.32 -3.48 3.56
CA ASN A 115 -12.22 -2.38 3.87
C ASN A 115 -13.23 -2.11 2.74
N ALA A 116 -12.81 -2.18 1.48
CA ALA A 116 -13.71 -2.07 0.33
C ALA A 116 -14.78 -3.17 0.34
N LEU A 117 -14.37 -4.44 0.50
CA LEU A 117 -15.27 -5.58 0.60
C LEU A 117 -16.20 -5.51 1.82
N TRP A 118 -15.69 -5.04 2.95
CA TRP A 118 -16.49 -4.84 4.15
C TRP A 118 -17.58 -3.76 3.94
N GLY A 119 -17.25 -2.70 3.21
CA GLY A 119 -18.20 -1.70 2.75
C GLY A 119 -19.33 -2.33 1.92
N LEU A 120 -18.98 -3.22 0.98
CA LEU A 120 -19.94 -3.94 0.14
C LEU A 120 -20.89 -4.78 0.99
N ILE A 121 -20.36 -5.55 1.96
CA ILE A 121 -21.16 -6.40 2.84
C ILE A 121 -22.10 -5.57 3.72
N LYS A 122 -21.62 -4.47 4.31
CA LYS A 122 -22.41 -3.67 5.27
C LYS A 122 -23.39 -2.70 4.63
N ARG A 123 -23.00 -2.08 3.51
CA ARG A 123 -23.71 -0.93 2.91
C ARG A 123 -24.22 -1.21 1.50
N GLY A 124 -23.97 -2.40 0.96
CA GLY A 124 -24.32 -2.75 -0.43
C GLY A 124 -23.48 -2.00 -1.48
N ARG A 125 -22.42 -1.29 -1.07
CA ARG A 125 -21.54 -0.52 -1.95
C ARG A 125 -20.07 -0.66 -1.56
N LEU A 126 -19.20 -0.86 -2.54
CA LEU A 126 -17.76 -0.82 -2.33
C LEU A 126 -17.33 0.57 -1.85
N ASN A 127 -16.46 0.62 -0.84
CA ASN A 127 -15.73 1.85 -0.56
C ASN A 127 -14.76 2.13 -1.73
N PHE A 128 -14.53 3.41 -2.02
CA PHE A 128 -13.60 3.79 -3.07
C PHE A 128 -12.17 3.60 -2.56
N GLU A 129 -11.39 2.82 -3.30
CA GLU A 129 -9.98 2.51 -3.08
C GLU A 129 -9.31 2.43 -4.47
N ASP A 130 -7.98 2.51 -4.53
CA ASP A 130 -7.21 2.57 -5.79
C ASP A 130 -7.59 1.45 -6.78
N GLU A 131 -7.71 0.21 -6.29
CA GLU A 131 -8.11 -0.95 -7.09
C GLU A 131 -9.51 -0.81 -7.70
N ILE A 132 -10.44 -0.20 -6.94
CA ILE A 132 -11.81 0.04 -7.40
C ILE A 132 -11.83 1.17 -8.44
N GLY A 133 -11.04 2.23 -8.22
CA GLY A 133 -10.92 3.34 -9.18
C GLY A 133 -10.34 2.88 -10.53
N LEU A 134 -9.29 2.05 -10.50
CA LEU A 134 -8.72 1.44 -11.71
C LEU A 134 -9.75 0.55 -12.42
N GLY A 135 -10.43 -0.31 -11.66
CA GLY A 135 -11.46 -1.20 -12.20
C GLY A 135 -12.64 -0.43 -12.83
N GLN A 136 -13.09 0.65 -12.20
CA GLN A 136 -14.14 1.52 -12.74
C GLN A 136 -13.72 2.14 -14.08
N THR A 137 -12.47 2.56 -14.19
CA THR A 137 -11.95 3.11 -15.46
C THR A 137 -11.95 2.06 -16.57
N TRP A 138 -11.64 0.79 -16.24
CA TRP A 138 -11.72 -0.31 -17.21
C TRP A 138 -13.16 -0.64 -17.60
N GLU A 139 -14.09 -0.67 -16.64
CA GLU A 139 -15.52 -0.84 -16.91
C GLU A 139 -16.02 0.24 -17.87
N GLU A 140 -15.71 1.51 -17.61
CA GLU A 140 -16.12 2.63 -18.46
C GLU A 140 -15.54 2.55 -19.88
N LYS A 141 -14.27 2.13 -20.00
CA LYS A 141 -13.56 2.07 -21.28
C LYS A 141 -14.06 0.93 -22.18
N TYR A 142 -14.38 -0.23 -21.61
CA TYR A 142 -14.71 -1.43 -22.38
C TYR A 142 -16.21 -1.82 -22.30
N GLY A 143 -16.99 -1.19 -21.43
CA GLY A 143 -18.42 -1.50 -21.23
C GLY A 143 -18.69 -2.83 -20.53
N ILE A 144 -17.67 -3.45 -19.91
CA ILE A 144 -17.77 -4.78 -19.28
C ILE A 144 -17.73 -4.63 -17.75
N LYS A 145 -18.88 -4.86 -17.09
CA LYS A 145 -19.05 -4.69 -15.64
C LYS A 145 -18.08 -5.50 -14.77
N VAL A 146 -17.68 -6.68 -15.22
CA VAL A 146 -16.79 -7.55 -14.43
C VAL A 146 -15.40 -6.95 -14.24
N LEU A 147 -14.95 -6.09 -15.16
CA LEU A 147 -13.62 -5.47 -15.11
C LEU A 147 -13.41 -4.63 -13.85
N ARG A 148 -14.49 -4.11 -13.27
CA ARG A 148 -14.47 -3.34 -12.01
C ARG A 148 -13.85 -4.10 -10.85
N TYR A 149 -13.99 -5.41 -10.82
CA TYR A 149 -13.57 -6.24 -9.69
C TYR A 149 -12.22 -6.91 -9.92
N ILE A 150 -11.67 -6.87 -11.13
CA ILE A 150 -10.44 -7.58 -11.47
C ILE A 150 -9.24 -7.06 -10.68
N PRO A 151 -8.94 -5.73 -10.63
CA PRO A 151 -7.78 -5.25 -9.87
C PRO A 151 -7.87 -5.60 -8.39
N LEU A 152 -9.05 -5.41 -7.77
CA LEU A 152 -9.30 -5.78 -6.38
C LEU A 152 -9.04 -7.26 -6.12
N THR A 153 -9.56 -8.12 -7.00
CA THR A 153 -9.41 -9.58 -6.86
C THR A 153 -7.94 -9.99 -6.99
N ILE A 154 -7.22 -9.42 -7.95
CA ILE A 154 -5.79 -9.66 -8.13
C ILE A 154 -5.01 -9.20 -6.90
N SER A 155 -5.24 -7.97 -6.42
CA SER A 155 -4.57 -7.44 -5.22
C SER A 155 -4.79 -8.36 -4.02
N ILE A 156 -6.03 -8.80 -3.77
CA ILE A 156 -6.32 -9.71 -2.65
C ILE A 156 -5.59 -11.04 -2.80
N ILE A 157 -5.69 -11.70 -3.97
CA ILE A 157 -5.07 -13.01 -4.20
C ILE A 157 -3.55 -12.92 -4.03
N VAL A 158 -2.92 -11.94 -4.69
CA VAL A 158 -1.47 -11.76 -4.64
C VAL A 158 -1.03 -11.44 -3.21
N SER A 159 -1.70 -10.50 -2.54
CA SER A 159 -1.31 -10.11 -1.19
C SER A 159 -1.56 -11.19 -0.14
N LEU A 160 -2.62 -12.01 -0.26
CA LEU A 160 -2.80 -13.17 0.62
C LEU A 160 -1.69 -14.20 0.41
N TYR A 161 -1.36 -14.51 -0.85
CA TYR A 161 -0.29 -15.45 -1.19
C TYR A 161 1.08 -14.98 -0.68
N THR A 162 1.42 -13.70 -0.87
CA THR A 162 2.69 -13.14 -0.40
C THR A 162 2.75 -13.01 1.12
N LEU A 163 1.63 -12.68 1.77
CA LEU A 163 1.53 -12.64 3.22
C LEU A 163 1.74 -14.02 3.84
N ASP A 164 1.07 -15.04 3.30
CA ASP A 164 1.18 -16.43 3.77
C ASP A 164 2.64 -16.93 3.69
N ILE A 165 3.28 -16.78 2.53
CA ILE A 165 4.70 -17.12 2.35
C ILE A 165 5.59 -16.35 3.32
N THR A 166 5.35 -15.05 3.48
CA THR A 166 6.18 -14.21 4.35
C THR A 166 6.05 -14.64 5.80
N LEU A 167 4.82 -14.91 6.26
CA LEU A 167 4.57 -15.35 7.63
C LEU A 167 5.18 -16.72 7.91
N ASP A 168 5.01 -17.69 7.01
CA ASP A 168 5.60 -19.02 7.14
C ASP A 168 7.13 -18.95 7.21
N LEU A 169 7.76 -18.24 6.28
CA LEU A 169 9.22 -18.13 6.24
C LEU A 169 9.79 -17.28 7.38
N LEU A 170 9.09 -16.24 7.84
CA LEU A 170 9.47 -15.51 9.05
C LEU A 170 9.36 -16.40 10.28
N ASN A 171 8.32 -17.23 10.39
CA ASN A 171 8.18 -18.16 11.51
C ASN A 171 9.28 -19.23 11.49
N GLN A 172 9.74 -19.67 10.32
CA GLN A 172 10.85 -20.62 10.20
C GLN A 172 12.22 -19.99 10.48
N LYS A 173 12.48 -18.76 9.99
CA LYS A 173 13.81 -18.14 9.99
C LYS A 173 14.02 -17.11 11.10
N ALA A 174 12.94 -16.66 11.73
CA ALA A 174 12.91 -15.69 12.83
C ALA A 174 11.76 -16.03 13.81
N ASN A 175 11.67 -17.31 14.19
CA ASN A 175 10.62 -17.85 15.07
C ASN A 175 10.40 -17.04 16.36
N TRP A 176 11.47 -16.43 16.90
CA TRP A 176 11.40 -15.55 18.08
C TRP A 176 10.39 -14.40 17.94
N LEU A 177 10.02 -14.00 16.71
CA LEU A 177 8.96 -13.03 16.47
C LEU A 177 7.60 -13.55 16.94
N PHE A 178 7.37 -14.86 16.89
CA PHE A 178 6.08 -15.52 17.12
C PHE A 178 5.98 -16.22 18.49
N ASP A 179 7.10 -16.34 19.21
CA ASP A 179 7.17 -17.07 20.49
C ASP A 179 6.26 -16.47 21.58
N GLU A 180 6.02 -15.15 21.56
CA GLU A 180 5.23 -14.43 22.57
C GLU A 180 3.76 -14.19 22.17
N GLY A 181 3.06 -15.23 21.71
CA GLY A 181 1.61 -15.20 21.49
C GLY A 181 1.14 -13.98 20.67
N TRP A 182 0.38 -13.08 21.30
CA TRP A 182 -0.20 -11.90 20.63
C TRP A 182 0.76 -10.72 20.44
N THR A 183 1.99 -10.77 20.98
CA THR A 183 2.95 -9.65 20.93
C THR A 183 3.30 -9.26 19.49
N PHE A 184 3.53 -10.23 18.61
CA PHE A 184 3.77 -9.98 17.18
C PHE A 184 2.66 -9.14 16.56
N THR A 185 1.41 -9.58 16.74
CA THR A 185 0.22 -8.92 16.18
C THR A 185 0.04 -7.54 16.79
N ALA A 186 0.16 -7.40 18.11
CA ALA A 186 -0.02 -6.12 18.79
C ALA A 186 1.00 -5.07 18.32
N ILE A 187 2.28 -5.43 18.24
CA ILE A 187 3.35 -4.54 17.78
C ILE A 187 3.16 -4.16 16.32
N THR A 188 2.78 -5.12 15.50
CA THR A 188 2.57 -4.90 14.07
C THR A 188 1.38 -3.98 13.79
N VAL A 189 0.26 -4.20 14.47
CA VAL A 189 -0.91 -3.31 14.39
C VAL A 189 -0.56 -1.91 14.90
N PHE A 190 0.15 -1.82 16.03
CA PHE A 190 0.56 -0.54 16.57
C PHE A 190 1.51 0.22 15.63
N ALA A 191 2.51 -0.46 15.04
CA ALA A 191 3.41 0.10 14.04
C ALA A 191 2.64 0.58 12.81
N PHE A 192 1.66 -0.20 12.33
CA PHE A 192 0.83 0.19 11.19
C PHE A 192 0.04 1.47 11.48
N LEU A 193 -0.70 1.52 12.59
CA LEU A 193 -1.50 2.69 12.97
C LEU A 193 -0.64 3.93 13.17
N LEU A 194 0.51 3.80 13.84
CA LEU A 194 1.42 4.91 14.04
C LEU A 194 2.08 5.34 12.73
N GLY A 195 2.50 4.39 11.89
CA GLY A 195 3.10 4.62 10.58
C GLY A 195 2.17 5.42 9.68
N MET A 196 0.90 5.04 9.58
CA MET A 196 -0.12 5.79 8.82
C MET A 196 -0.27 7.22 9.35
N LYS A 197 -0.28 7.42 10.67
CA LYS A 197 -0.33 8.78 11.27
C LYS A 197 0.90 9.62 10.95
N ILE A 198 2.08 9.00 10.90
CA ILE A 198 3.30 9.68 10.46
C ILE A 198 3.24 10.01 8.96
N CYS A 199 2.75 9.09 8.13
CA CYS A 199 2.54 9.35 6.70
C CYS A 199 1.61 10.53 6.47
N GLU A 200 0.44 10.58 7.13
CA GLU A 200 -0.48 11.73 7.09
C GLU A 200 0.23 13.04 7.46
N TRP A 201 1.05 13.03 8.52
CA TRP A 201 1.82 14.21 8.93
C TRP A 201 2.91 14.60 7.93
N LEU A 202 3.63 13.64 7.35
CA LEU A 202 4.64 13.87 6.32
C LEU A 202 4.02 14.42 5.03
N ASP A 203 2.82 13.98 4.67
CA ASP A 203 2.07 14.40 3.48
C ASP A 203 1.73 15.91 3.47
N GLU A 204 1.64 16.52 4.65
CA GLU A 204 1.47 17.98 4.85
C GLU A 204 2.78 18.77 4.68
N LYS A 205 3.92 18.09 4.79
CA LYS A 205 5.26 18.71 4.81
C LYS A 205 6.00 18.53 3.50
N PHE A 206 5.90 17.35 2.91
CA PHE A 206 6.66 16.94 1.75
C PHE A 206 5.72 16.49 0.65
N ARG A 207 5.79 17.19 -0.48
CA ARG A 207 5.03 16.87 -1.68
C ARG A 207 5.89 17.01 -2.92
N ILE A 208 5.58 16.22 -3.93
CA ILE A 208 6.22 16.22 -5.24
C ILE A 208 5.17 16.61 -6.27
N ASP A 209 5.46 17.68 -7.00
CA ASP A 209 4.62 18.20 -8.06
C ASP A 209 5.02 17.56 -9.40
N TRP A 210 4.08 16.80 -9.97
CA TRP A 210 4.18 16.09 -11.24
C TRP A 210 3.44 16.88 -12.31
N GLY A 211 4.18 17.55 -13.20
CA GLY A 211 3.57 18.23 -14.36
C GLY A 211 4.01 19.68 -14.57
N ARG A 212 5.32 19.91 -14.61
CA ARG A 212 5.89 21.16 -15.15
C ARG A 212 5.69 21.23 -16.66
#